data_AF-A0A811YBR3-F1
#
_entry.id   AF-A0A811YBR3-F1
#
_cell.length_a   1.000
_cell.length_b   1.000
_cell.length_c   1.000
_cell.angle_alpha   90.00
_cell.angle_beta   90.00
_cell.angle_gamma   90.00
#
_symmetry.space_group_name_H-M   'P 1'
#
loop_
_entity.id
_entity.type
_entity.pdbx_description
1 polymer ?
#
loop_
_entity_poly.entity_id
_entity_poly.type
_entity_poly.pdbx_seq_one_letter_code
_entity_poly.pdbx_strand_id
1 'polypeptide(L)'
;MSISNITIFMPSVLTLIGIPGLESVQCWIGIPFCAMYLIAMIGNSLLLFIIKSERSLHEPMYIFLGMLGVTDIVLGTSIVPKMLGIFWLHVPEIYFDSCLLQMGLIHTFECIESGILLAMALDRYVAICYPLRHSGIFTHQLVVQIGAMVTLRAAILVAPSLVLIKCRFQFYHTTTISHSYCEHMAIVKLAAENVRVNKIYGLFVAFAVAGFDLTFITLSYIQIFITVFRLPQKEARLKAFNTCIAHICVFLQLYFLAFFSFFTHRFGTHVPPYIHILFSSLYLLVPPFLNPLVYGAKTKQIRIHVVKMFCS
;
A
#
# COMPACT_ATOMS: atom_id res chain seq x y z
N MET A 1 -2.71 48.26 0.19
CA MET A 1 -3.67 47.25 -0.29
C MET A 1 -3.78 46.18 0.79
N SER A 2 -4.89 46.15 1.53
CA SER A 2 -5.14 45.12 2.55
C SER A 2 -5.47 43.82 1.81
N ILE A 3 -4.59 42.83 1.91
CA ILE A 3 -4.90 41.47 1.45
C ILE A 3 -5.87 40.93 2.50
N SER A 4 -7.15 40.89 2.14
CA SER A 4 -8.15 40.20 2.95
C SER A 4 -7.74 38.73 3.00
N ASN A 5 -7.29 38.24 4.16
CA ASN A 5 -7.06 36.82 4.42
C ASN A 5 -8.42 36.14 4.48
N ILE A 6 -9.05 35.93 3.32
CA ILE A 6 -10.32 35.21 3.22
C ILE A 6 -10.01 33.75 3.49
N THR A 7 -10.25 33.30 4.71
CA THR A 7 -10.29 31.87 5.05
C THR A 7 -11.64 31.30 4.66
N ILE A 8 -11.65 30.07 4.18
CA ILE A 8 -12.86 29.36 3.75
C ILE A 8 -13.34 28.53 4.94
N PHE A 9 -14.56 28.79 5.40
CA PHE A 9 -15.18 28.02 6.47
C PHE A 9 -15.76 26.71 5.90
N MET A 10 -15.31 25.57 6.45
CA MET A 10 -15.82 24.21 6.18
C MET A 10 -16.22 23.97 4.71
N PRO A 11 -15.25 23.90 3.78
CA PRO A 11 -15.55 23.69 2.37
C PRO A 11 -16.26 22.36 2.14
N SER A 12 -17.36 22.39 1.40
CA SER A 12 -18.10 21.17 1.00
C SER A 12 -17.41 20.43 -0.15
N VAL A 13 -16.68 21.16 -1.00
CA VAL A 13 -16.01 20.66 -2.21
C VAL A 13 -14.55 21.09 -2.22
N LEU A 14 -13.69 20.16 -2.65
CA LEU A 14 -12.27 20.35 -2.89
C LEU A 14 -11.96 20.09 -4.36
N THR A 15 -10.95 20.77 -4.90
CA THR A 15 -10.54 20.66 -6.30
C THR A 15 -9.16 20.01 -6.38
N LEU A 16 -9.06 18.82 -6.98
CA LEU A 16 -7.78 18.13 -7.21
C LEU A 16 -7.22 18.49 -8.58
N ILE A 17 -6.02 19.07 -8.60
CA ILE A 17 -5.35 19.53 -9.84
C ILE A 17 -4.61 18.38 -10.55
N GLY A 18 -4.35 17.26 -9.86
CA GLY A 18 -3.58 16.15 -10.41
C GLY A 18 -2.08 16.31 -10.16
N ILE A 19 -1.30 16.36 -11.24
CA ILE A 19 0.16 16.54 -11.25
C ILE A 19 0.47 17.99 -11.69
N PRO A 20 0.78 18.91 -10.76
CA PRO A 20 1.09 20.30 -11.05
C PRO A 20 2.28 20.43 -12.02
N GLY A 21 2.15 21.28 -13.02
CA GLY A 21 3.21 21.52 -14.02
C GLY A 21 3.31 20.45 -15.12
N LEU A 22 2.52 19.37 -15.05
CA LEU A 22 2.35 18.41 -16.15
C LEU A 22 0.89 18.33 -16.65
N GLU A 23 0.05 19.31 -16.31
CA GLU A 23 -1.36 19.37 -16.68
C GLU A 23 -1.62 19.12 -18.17
N SER A 24 -0.79 19.70 -19.05
CA SER A 24 -0.90 19.52 -20.51
C SER A 24 -0.63 18.09 -21.00
N VAL A 25 0.07 17.26 -20.21
CA VAL A 25 0.44 15.89 -20.57
C VAL A 25 -0.16 14.83 -19.63
N GLN A 26 -0.98 15.25 -18.64
CA GLN A 26 -1.64 14.35 -17.69
C GLN A 26 -2.48 13.27 -18.39
N CYS A 27 -3.11 13.59 -19.53
CA CYS A 27 -3.86 12.61 -20.33
C CYS A 27 -2.98 11.43 -20.76
N TRP A 28 -1.75 11.69 -21.22
CA TRP A 28 -0.78 10.66 -21.58
C TRP A 28 -0.27 9.88 -20.38
N ILE A 29 -0.09 10.55 -19.23
CA ILE A 29 0.30 9.92 -17.96
C ILE A 29 -0.81 8.99 -17.43
N GLY A 30 -2.08 9.27 -17.73
CA GLY A 30 -3.20 8.40 -17.36
C GLY A 30 -3.15 7.01 -18.00
N ILE A 31 -2.58 6.88 -19.21
CA ILE A 31 -2.50 5.61 -19.94
C ILE A 31 -1.72 4.54 -19.16
N PRO A 32 -0.46 4.75 -18.73
CA PRO A 32 0.27 3.76 -17.95
C PRO A 32 -0.40 3.46 -16.60
N PHE A 33 -0.97 4.46 -15.91
CA PHE A 33 -1.67 4.21 -14.65
C PHE A 33 -2.94 3.36 -14.83
N CYS A 34 -3.70 3.59 -15.89
CA CYS A 34 -4.84 2.76 -16.24
C CYS A 34 -4.42 1.33 -16.59
N ALA A 35 -3.37 1.17 -17.40
CA ALA A 35 -2.83 -0.15 -17.74
C ALA A 35 -2.37 -0.91 -16.49
N MET A 36 -1.61 -0.27 -15.60
CA MET A 36 -1.20 -0.84 -14.31
C MET A 36 -2.41 -1.26 -13.47
N TYR A 37 -3.43 -0.40 -13.38
CA TYR A 37 -4.66 -0.70 -12.63
C TYR A 37 -5.40 -1.91 -13.19
N LEU A 38 -5.62 -1.97 -14.49
CA LEU A 38 -6.30 -3.10 -15.12
C LEU A 38 -5.53 -4.41 -14.89
N ILE A 39 -4.20 -4.38 -15.04
CA ILE A 39 -3.36 -5.56 -14.78
C ILE A 39 -3.40 -5.96 -13.31
N ALA A 40 -3.33 -5.01 -12.38
CA ALA A 40 -3.43 -5.28 -10.94
C ALA A 40 -4.80 -5.88 -10.58
N MET A 41 -5.89 -5.33 -11.13
CA MET A 41 -7.25 -5.82 -10.92
C MET A 41 -7.41 -7.25 -11.45
N ILE A 42 -6.99 -7.50 -12.69
CA ILE A 42 -7.08 -8.83 -13.32
C ILE A 42 -6.19 -9.82 -12.56
N GLY A 43 -4.94 -9.46 -12.29
CA GLY A 43 -3.95 -10.32 -11.63
C GLY A 43 -4.38 -10.73 -10.22
N ASN A 44 -4.80 -9.77 -9.40
CA ASN A 44 -5.24 -10.04 -8.03
C ASN A 44 -6.61 -10.76 -7.99
N SER A 45 -7.54 -10.45 -8.91
CA SER A 45 -8.81 -11.17 -8.99
C SER A 45 -8.62 -12.63 -9.40
N LEU A 46 -7.73 -12.87 -10.37
CA LEU A 46 -7.37 -14.22 -10.81
C LEU A 46 -6.68 -15.00 -9.69
N LEU A 47 -5.78 -14.36 -8.96
CA LEU A 47 -5.13 -14.94 -7.79
C LEU A 47 -6.15 -15.37 -6.74
N LEU A 48 -7.11 -14.50 -6.40
CA LEU A 48 -8.19 -14.79 -5.46
C LEU A 48 -9.06 -15.95 -5.94
N PHE A 49 -9.42 -15.96 -7.23
CA PHE A 49 -10.20 -17.04 -7.82
C PHE A 49 -9.48 -18.39 -7.72
N ILE A 50 -8.18 -18.42 -8.01
CA ILE A 50 -7.37 -19.64 -7.93
C ILE A 50 -7.26 -20.13 -6.48
N ILE A 51 -6.95 -19.25 -5.53
CA ILE A 51 -6.86 -19.61 -4.11
C ILE A 51 -8.19 -20.18 -3.60
N LYS A 52 -9.32 -19.56 -3.99
CA LYS A 52 -10.66 -20.02 -3.59
C LYS A 52 -11.04 -21.37 -4.21
N SER A 53 -10.62 -21.62 -5.45
CA SER A 53 -11.02 -22.81 -6.20
C SER A 53 -10.19 -24.05 -5.84
N GLU A 54 -8.91 -23.87 -5.54
CA GLU A 54 -7.96 -24.95 -5.32
C GLU A 54 -7.71 -25.18 -3.83
N ARG A 55 -8.29 -26.26 -3.27
CA ARG A 55 -8.15 -26.57 -1.84
C ARG A 55 -6.70 -26.80 -1.40
N SER A 56 -5.84 -27.26 -2.31
CA SER A 56 -4.41 -27.44 -1.99
C SER A 56 -3.67 -26.12 -1.75
N LEU A 57 -4.26 -24.98 -2.13
CA LEU A 57 -3.73 -23.64 -1.84
C LEU A 57 -4.27 -23.05 -0.53
N HIS A 58 -5.07 -23.76 0.27
CA HIS A 58 -5.52 -23.26 1.57
C HIS A 58 -4.44 -23.35 2.67
N GLU A 59 -3.18 -23.14 2.31
CA GLU A 59 -2.08 -23.01 3.29
C GLU A 59 -1.97 -21.54 3.78
N PRO A 60 -1.47 -21.31 5.00
CA PRO A 60 -1.36 -19.97 5.61
C PRO A 60 -0.79 -18.89 4.68
N MET A 61 0.29 -19.21 3.98
CA MET A 61 0.96 -18.30 3.04
C MET A 61 0.03 -17.80 1.92
N TYR A 62 -0.73 -18.70 1.31
CA TYR A 62 -1.62 -18.33 0.21
C TYR A 62 -2.87 -17.61 0.71
N ILE A 63 -3.31 -17.86 1.94
CA ILE A 63 -4.38 -17.07 2.56
C ILE A 63 -3.91 -15.63 2.79
N PHE A 64 -2.67 -15.42 3.28
CA PHE A 64 -2.07 -14.08 3.36
C PHE A 64 -1.95 -13.43 1.98
N LEU A 65 -1.56 -14.19 0.96
CA LEU A 65 -1.52 -13.70 -0.41
C LEU A 65 -2.91 -13.29 -0.94
N GLY A 66 -3.96 -14.00 -0.55
CA GLY A 66 -5.34 -13.59 -0.83
C GLY A 66 -5.73 -12.30 -0.12
N MET A 67 -5.40 -12.15 1.17
CA MET A 67 -5.61 -10.89 1.90
C MET A 67 -4.86 -9.72 1.26
N LEU A 68 -3.63 -9.96 0.78
CA LEU A 68 -2.83 -8.99 0.04
C LEU A 68 -3.52 -8.61 -1.27
N GLY A 69 -4.01 -9.59 -2.04
CA GLY A 69 -4.73 -9.32 -3.29
C GLY A 69 -6.02 -8.51 -3.11
N VAL A 70 -6.77 -8.73 -2.02
CA VAL A 70 -7.92 -7.87 -1.68
C VAL A 70 -7.48 -6.44 -1.36
N THR A 71 -6.41 -6.30 -0.58
CA THR A 71 -5.83 -5.01 -0.19
C THR A 71 -5.38 -4.22 -1.43
N ASP A 72 -4.67 -4.88 -2.35
CA ASP A 72 -4.18 -4.34 -3.61
C ASP A 72 -5.32 -3.82 -4.50
N ILE A 73 -6.40 -4.59 -4.62
CA ILE A 73 -7.60 -4.20 -5.38
C ILE A 73 -8.26 -2.95 -4.78
N VAL A 74 -8.43 -2.90 -3.45
CA VAL A 74 -9.08 -1.77 -2.79
C VAL A 74 -8.21 -0.51 -2.86
N LEU A 75 -6.90 -0.63 -2.67
CA LEU A 75 -5.96 0.48 -2.77
C LEU A 75 -5.96 1.08 -4.19
N GLY A 76 -5.82 0.22 -5.22
CA GLY A 76 -5.88 0.64 -6.61
C GLY A 76 -7.21 1.31 -6.98
N THR A 77 -8.34 0.73 -6.54
CA THR A 77 -9.69 1.26 -6.81
C THR A 77 -9.97 2.55 -6.04
N SER A 78 -9.33 2.78 -4.89
CA SER A 78 -9.49 4.02 -4.14
C SER A 78 -8.78 5.20 -4.82
N ILE A 79 -7.68 4.96 -5.54
CA ILE A 79 -6.81 6.02 -6.10
C ILE A 79 -7.09 6.25 -7.59
N VAL A 80 -7.01 5.18 -8.39
CA VAL A 80 -6.90 5.28 -9.86
C VAL A 80 -8.17 5.86 -10.51
N PRO A 81 -9.40 5.46 -10.14
CA PRO A 81 -10.59 6.02 -10.74
C PRO A 81 -10.68 7.54 -10.58
N LYS A 82 -10.35 8.09 -9.41
CA LYS A 82 -10.34 9.55 -9.20
C LYS A 82 -9.22 10.21 -10.01
N MET A 83 -8.03 9.62 -10.04
CA MET A 83 -6.91 10.10 -10.85
C MET A 83 -7.26 10.16 -12.34
N LEU A 84 -7.87 9.11 -12.90
CA LEU A 84 -8.30 9.07 -14.30
C LEU A 84 -9.47 10.04 -14.57
N GLY A 85 -10.36 10.22 -13.60
CA GLY A 85 -11.42 11.25 -13.66
C GLY A 85 -10.86 12.66 -13.83
N ILE A 86 -9.72 12.96 -13.20
CA ILE A 86 -9.00 14.23 -13.40
C ILE A 86 -8.36 14.26 -14.80
N PHE A 87 -7.59 13.23 -15.15
CA PHE A 87 -6.74 13.25 -16.35
C PHE A 87 -7.49 13.12 -17.69
N TRP A 88 -8.63 12.42 -17.72
CA TRP A 88 -9.36 12.14 -18.96
C TRP A 88 -10.74 12.80 -18.99
N LEU A 89 -11.46 12.77 -17.87
CA LEU A 89 -12.84 13.28 -17.79
C LEU A 89 -12.92 14.74 -17.35
N HIS A 90 -11.81 15.36 -16.96
CA HIS A 90 -11.75 16.74 -16.48
C HIS A 90 -12.70 17.00 -15.29
N VAL A 91 -12.80 16.03 -14.37
CA VAL A 91 -13.64 16.11 -13.15
C VAL A 91 -12.74 16.26 -11.90
N PRO A 92 -12.20 17.47 -11.63
CA PRO A 92 -11.27 17.70 -10.53
C PRO A 92 -11.95 17.73 -9.16
N GLU A 93 -13.25 18.02 -9.12
CA GLU A 93 -14.00 18.22 -7.88
C GLU A 93 -14.26 16.92 -7.10
N ILE A 94 -14.16 17.00 -5.78
CA ILE A 94 -14.53 15.93 -4.84
C ILE A 94 -15.19 16.53 -3.61
N TYR A 95 -16.20 15.86 -3.07
CA TYR A 95 -16.76 16.26 -1.78
C TYR A 95 -15.75 16.04 -0.66
N PHE A 96 -15.73 16.94 0.33
CA PHE A 96 -14.80 16.88 1.46
C PHE A 96 -14.87 15.54 2.21
N ASP A 97 -16.07 15.05 2.52
CA ASP A 97 -16.25 13.74 3.16
C ASP A 97 -15.78 12.57 2.29
N SER A 98 -15.95 12.65 0.97
CA SER A 98 -15.42 11.64 0.03
C SER A 98 -13.90 11.67 -0.03
N CYS A 99 -13.29 12.85 0.10
CA CYS A 99 -11.85 13.02 0.18
C CYS A 99 -11.27 12.41 1.47
N LEU A 100 -11.92 12.66 2.61
CA LEU A 100 -11.55 12.03 3.88
C LEU A 100 -11.73 10.51 3.85
N LEU A 101 -12.81 10.02 3.23
CA LEU A 101 -13.02 8.58 3.04
C LEU A 101 -11.92 7.97 2.16
N GLN A 102 -11.58 8.61 1.03
CA GLN A 102 -10.50 8.17 0.15
C GLN A 102 -9.16 8.11 0.91
N MET A 103 -8.81 9.17 1.65
CA MET A 103 -7.60 9.23 2.46
C MET A 103 -7.58 8.13 3.54
N GLY A 104 -8.71 7.92 4.22
CA GLY A 104 -8.86 6.89 5.25
C GLY A 104 -8.69 5.48 4.70
N LEU A 105 -9.29 5.19 3.54
CA LEU A 105 -9.12 3.91 2.85
C LEU A 105 -7.66 3.67 2.49
N ILE A 106 -7.01 4.63 1.82
CA ILE A 106 -5.61 4.53 1.40
C ILE A 106 -4.72 4.13 2.58
N HIS A 107 -4.73 4.92 3.66
CA HIS A 107 -3.85 4.65 4.81
C HIS A 107 -4.23 3.39 5.60
N THR A 108 -5.52 3.04 5.65
CA THR A 108 -5.95 1.80 6.31
C THR A 108 -5.41 0.59 5.55
N PHE A 109 -5.57 0.57 4.22
CA PHE A 109 -5.13 -0.55 3.41
C PHE A 109 -3.59 -0.61 3.27
N GLU A 110 -2.88 0.52 3.25
CA GLU A 110 -1.40 0.54 3.38
C GLU A 110 -0.94 -0.09 4.71
N CYS A 111 -1.59 0.24 5.83
CA CYS A 111 -1.26 -0.34 7.14
C CYS A 111 -1.56 -1.85 7.17
N ILE A 112 -2.65 -2.29 6.55
CA ILE A 112 -3.00 -3.70 6.41
C ILE A 112 -1.98 -4.43 5.53
N GLU A 113 -1.59 -3.85 4.39
CA GLU A 113 -0.58 -4.39 3.47
C GLU A 113 0.74 -4.67 4.22
N SER A 114 1.25 -3.65 4.93
CA SER A 114 2.46 -3.77 5.74
C SER A 114 2.36 -4.87 6.80
N GLY A 115 1.21 -4.95 7.50
CA GLY A 115 0.95 -6.00 8.49
C GLY A 115 0.87 -7.41 7.88
N ILE A 116 0.29 -7.56 6.69
CA ILE A 116 0.23 -8.83 5.97
C ILE A 116 1.64 -9.26 5.54
N LEU A 117 2.45 -8.33 5.03
CA LEU A 117 3.84 -8.64 4.65
C LEU A 117 4.68 -9.07 5.86
N LEU A 118 4.48 -8.46 7.02
CA LEU A 118 5.07 -8.93 8.27
C LEU A 118 4.60 -10.36 8.61
N ALA A 119 3.30 -10.64 8.52
CA ALA A 119 2.76 -11.97 8.77
C ALA A 119 3.33 -13.03 7.81
N MET A 120 3.50 -12.70 6.53
CA MET A 120 4.14 -13.55 5.54
C MET A 120 5.62 -13.82 5.87
N ALA A 121 6.35 -12.81 6.36
CA ALA A 121 7.73 -12.97 6.81
C ALA A 121 7.82 -13.91 8.03
N LEU A 122 6.91 -13.78 8.99
CA LEU A 122 6.82 -14.66 10.15
C LEU A 122 6.45 -16.09 9.77
N ASP A 123 5.52 -16.29 8.83
CA ASP A 123 5.20 -17.62 8.29
C ASP A 123 6.45 -18.28 7.68
N ARG A 124 7.18 -17.57 6.81
CA ARG A 124 8.41 -18.08 6.22
C ARG A 124 9.49 -18.37 7.25
N TYR A 125 9.63 -17.51 8.26
CA TYR A 125 10.57 -17.72 9.35
C TYR A 125 10.28 -19.03 10.09
N VAL A 126 9.04 -19.25 10.52
CA VAL A 126 8.68 -20.47 11.24
C VAL A 126 8.77 -21.70 10.32
N ALA A 127 8.36 -21.59 9.06
CA ALA A 127 8.43 -22.69 8.09
C ALA A 127 9.88 -23.17 7.84
N ILE A 128 10.86 -22.25 7.80
CA ILE A 128 12.26 -22.57 7.49
C ILE A 128 13.05 -22.89 8.76
N CYS A 129 12.91 -22.09 9.82
CA CYS A 129 13.69 -22.24 11.04
C CYS A 129 13.14 -23.33 11.97
N TYR A 130 11.83 -23.61 11.93
CA TYR A 130 11.17 -24.59 12.80
C TYR A 130 10.12 -25.43 12.06
N PRO A 131 10.52 -26.19 11.00
CA PRO A 131 9.58 -26.88 10.11
C PRO A 131 8.65 -27.86 10.84
N LEU A 132 9.14 -28.57 11.87
CA LEU A 132 8.34 -29.53 12.65
C LEU A 132 7.23 -28.89 13.48
N ARG A 133 7.36 -27.58 13.79
CA ARG A 133 6.38 -26.84 14.59
C ARG A 133 5.47 -25.96 13.75
N HIS A 134 5.75 -25.79 12.45
CA HIS A 134 5.02 -24.87 11.58
C HIS A 134 3.52 -25.19 11.54
N SER A 135 3.13 -26.45 11.31
CA SER A 135 1.73 -26.87 11.26
C SER A 135 0.97 -26.71 12.58
N GLY A 136 1.67 -26.79 13.71
CA GLY A 136 1.09 -26.58 15.04
C GLY A 136 0.95 -25.10 15.43
N ILE A 137 1.82 -24.23 14.89
CA ILE A 137 1.80 -22.78 15.16
C ILE A 137 0.85 -22.08 14.18
N PHE A 138 1.06 -22.23 12.87
CA PHE A 138 0.28 -21.57 11.82
C PHE A 138 -0.98 -22.36 11.47
N THR A 139 -1.93 -22.35 12.40
CA THR A 139 -3.27 -22.89 12.17
C THR A 139 -4.16 -21.89 11.41
N HIS A 140 -5.22 -22.37 10.76
CA HIS A 140 -6.21 -21.49 10.12
C HIS A 140 -6.80 -20.45 11.07
N GLN A 141 -7.02 -20.82 12.34
CA GLN A 141 -7.52 -19.91 13.35
C GLN A 141 -6.54 -18.76 13.61
N LEU A 142 -5.25 -19.07 13.73
CA LEU A 142 -4.22 -18.04 13.90
C LEU A 142 -4.15 -17.11 12.68
N VAL A 143 -4.25 -17.63 11.46
CA VAL A 143 -4.23 -16.81 10.24
C VAL A 143 -5.39 -15.81 10.21
N VAL A 144 -6.61 -16.25 10.58
CA VAL A 144 -7.78 -15.37 10.68
C VAL A 144 -7.59 -14.32 11.80
N GLN A 145 -7.05 -14.73 12.95
CA GLN A 145 -6.75 -13.81 14.05
C GLN A 145 -5.72 -12.76 13.66
N ILE A 146 -4.66 -13.15 12.93
CA ILE A 146 -3.67 -12.21 12.40
C ILE A 146 -4.34 -11.23 11.44
N GLY A 147 -5.18 -11.72 10.52
CA GLY A 147 -5.96 -10.88 9.61
C GLY A 147 -6.81 -9.84 10.36
N ALA A 148 -7.55 -10.28 11.37
CA ALA A 148 -8.34 -9.38 12.21
C ALA A 148 -7.47 -8.37 12.98
N MET A 149 -6.32 -8.80 13.52
CA MET A 149 -5.41 -7.95 14.28
C MET A 149 -4.77 -6.87 13.40
N VAL A 150 -4.34 -7.20 12.17
CA VAL A 150 -3.76 -6.20 11.25
C VAL A 150 -4.81 -5.17 10.82
N THR A 151 -6.05 -5.59 10.56
CA THR A 151 -7.16 -4.68 10.24
C THR A 151 -7.51 -3.79 11.44
N LEU A 152 -7.61 -4.36 12.64
CA LEU A 152 -7.91 -3.60 13.85
C LEU A 152 -6.80 -2.59 14.17
N ARG A 153 -5.53 -2.99 14.05
CA ARG A 153 -4.37 -2.10 14.19
C ARG A 153 -4.47 -0.92 13.23
N ALA A 154 -4.76 -1.18 11.96
CA ALA A 154 -4.91 -0.12 10.95
C ALA A 154 -6.05 0.85 11.31
N ALA A 155 -7.21 0.33 11.69
CA ALA A 155 -8.36 1.16 12.10
C ALA A 155 -8.04 2.04 13.32
N ILE A 156 -7.37 1.49 14.34
CA ILE A 156 -6.98 2.23 15.55
C ILE A 156 -5.99 3.35 15.25
N LEU A 157 -5.08 3.15 14.29
CA LEU A 157 -4.05 4.14 13.94
C LEU A 157 -4.57 5.21 12.96
N VAL A 158 -5.52 4.87 12.09
CA VAL A 158 -6.03 5.78 11.05
C VAL A 158 -7.27 6.55 11.50
N ALA A 159 -8.18 5.94 12.28
CA ALA A 159 -9.41 6.63 12.71
C ALA A 159 -9.15 7.95 13.47
N PRO A 160 -8.15 8.06 14.37
CA PRO A 160 -7.88 9.32 15.05
C PRO A 160 -7.39 10.42 14.11
N SER A 161 -6.66 10.12 13.03
CA SER A 161 -6.25 11.16 12.08
C SER A 161 -7.44 11.77 11.35
N LEU A 162 -8.41 10.94 10.95
CA LEU A 162 -9.67 11.39 10.36
C LEU A 162 -10.48 12.27 11.31
N VAL A 163 -10.61 11.84 12.57
CA VAL A 163 -11.30 12.61 13.62
C VAL A 163 -10.59 13.93 13.90
N LEU A 164 -9.26 13.92 14.00
CA LEU A 164 -8.47 15.13 14.22
C LEU A 164 -8.67 16.13 13.08
N ILE A 165 -8.66 15.68 11.82
CA ILE A 165 -8.92 16.57 10.68
C ILE A 165 -10.34 17.14 10.74
N LYS A 166 -11.36 16.27 10.89
CA LYS A 166 -12.77 16.69 10.83
C LYS A 166 -13.20 17.55 12.02
N CYS A 167 -12.68 17.31 13.21
CA CYS A 167 -13.06 18.04 14.42
C CYS A 167 -12.19 19.27 14.70
N ARG A 168 -10.95 19.32 14.19
CA ARG A 168 -10.02 20.42 14.50
C ARG A 168 -9.87 21.44 13.40
N PHE A 169 -10.26 21.12 12.15
CA PHE A 169 -10.15 22.05 11.03
C PHE A 169 -11.52 22.61 10.65
N GLN A 170 -11.73 23.89 10.92
CA GLN A 170 -12.91 24.65 10.53
C GLN A 170 -12.59 25.65 9.41
N PHE A 171 -11.35 26.16 9.37
CA PHE A 171 -10.92 27.18 8.42
C PHE A 171 -9.78 26.68 7.53
N TYR A 172 -9.90 26.95 6.23
CA TYR A 172 -8.95 26.54 5.19
C TYR A 172 -8.45 27.75 4.40
N HIS A 173 -7.18 27.74 4.00
CA HIS A 173 -6.60 28.79 3.15
C HIS A 173 -7.06 28.69 1.70
N THR A 174 -7.22 27.46 1.20
CA THR A 174 -7.63 27.17 -0.18
C THR A 174 -8.44 25.87 -0.21
N THR A 175 -9.19 25.66 -1.29
CA THR A 175 -9.90 24.40 -1.60
C THR A 175 -9.16 23.55 -2.63
N THR A 176 -8.02 24.02 -3.13
CA THR A 176 -7.26 23.40 -4.21
C THR A 176 -6.16 22.48 -3.67
N ILE A 177 -6.25 21.20 -4.00
CA ILE A 177 -5.27 20.18 -3.68
C ILE A 177 -4.40 19.91 -4.90
N SER A 178 -3.10 20.15 -4.75
CA SER A 178 -2.07 19.87 -5.76
C SER A 178 -1.66 18.39 -5.79
N HIS A 179 -2.64 17.47 -5.81
CA HIS A 179 -2.44 16.03 -5.90
C HIS A 179 -3.54 15.39 -6.77
N SER A 180 -3.30 14.17 -7.24
CA SER A 180 -4.25 13.37 -8.01
C SER A 180 -5.18 12.50 -7.15
N TYR A 181 -4.97 12.48 -5.83
CA TYR A 181 -5.80 11.82 -4.82
C TYR A 181 -5.69 12.57 -3.49
N CYS A 182 -6.55 12.23 -2.54
CA CYS A 182 -6.58 12.83 -1.22
C CYS A 182 -5.48 12.29 -0.29
N GLU A 183 -4.32 12.94 -0.33
CA GLU A 183 -3.18 12.65 0.55
C GLU A 183 -3.29 13.40 1.89
N HIS A 184 -2.87 12.77 2.98
CA HIS A 184 -3.04 13.32 4.33
C HIS A 184 -2.32 14.66 4.53
N MET A 185 -1.05 14.78 4.14
CA MET A 185 -0.31 16.05 4.26
C MET A 185 -0.85 17.12 3.31
N ALA A 186 -1.40 16.76 2.15
CA ALA A 186 -2.06 17.69 1.24
C ALA A 186 -3.28 18.34 1.92
N ILE A 187 -4.13 17.57 2.59
CA ILE A 187 -5.28 18.10 3.34
C ILE A 187 -4.82 18.92 4.56
N VAL A 188 -3.85 18.42 5.33
CA VAL A 188 -3.34 19.12 6.51
C VAL A 188 -2.69 20.46 6.14
N LYS A 189 -2.08 20.60 4.96
CA LYS A 189 -1.49 21.87 4.49
C LYS A 189 -2.54 22.94 4.12
N LEU A 190 -3.79 22.55 3.84
CA LEU A 190 -4.86 23.50 3.52
C LEU A 190 -5.39 24.22 4.76
N ALA A 191 -5.30 23.59 5.93
CA ALA A 191 -5.87 24.13 7.16
C ALA A 191 -5.16 25.43 7.57
N ALA A 192 -5.95 26.46 7.89
CA ALA A 192 -5.45 27.73 8.40
C ALA A 192 -5.18 27.72 9.92
N GLU A 193 -5.55 26.62 10.58
CA GLU A 193 -5.45 26.45 12.03
C GLU A 193 -4.17 25.71 12.44
N ASN A 194 -3.97 25.50 13.75
CA ASN A 194 -2.77 24.84 14.25
C ASN A 194 -2.72 23.35 13.90
N VAL A 195 -1.93 23.03 12.87
CA VAL A 195 -1.72 21.67 12.35
C VAL A 195 -0.70 20.82 13.13
N ARG A 196 -0.11 21.34 14.21
CA ARG A 196 1.02 20.69 14.91
C ARG A 196 0.69 19.27 15.39
N VAL A 197 -0.48 19.07 15.99
CA VAL A 197 -0.92 17.76 16.50
C VAL A 197 -1.07 16.75 15.37
N ASN A 198 -1.72 17.14 14.27
CA ASN A 198 -1.90 16.29 13.08
C ASN A 198 -0.55 15.89 12.46
N LYS A 199 0.40 16.83 12.38
CA LYS A 199 1.76 16.55 11.88
C LYS A 199 2.51 15.56 12.76
N ILE A 200 2.50 15.77 14.09
CA ILE A 200 3.16 14.87 15.05
C ILE A 200 2.53 13.49 15.03
N TYR A 201 1.19 13.43 15.06
CA TYR A 201 0.45 12.17 15.04
C TYR A 201 0.68 11.38 13.75
N GLY A 202 0.57 12.03 12.58
CA GLY A 202 0.84 11.38 11.29
C GLY A 202 2.28 10.85 11.20
N LEU A 203 3.25 11.60 11.72
CA LEU A 203 4.64 11.15 11.79
C LEU A 203 4.83 9.98 12.75
N PHE A 204 4.17 10.02 13.91
CA PHE A 204 4.17 8.92 14.88
C PHE A 204 3.59 7.65 14.26
N VAL A 205 2.44 7.72 13.59
CA VAL A 205 1.82 6.56 12.92
C VAL A 205 2.75 6.01 11.84
N ALA A 206 3.30 6.87 10.98
CA ALA A 206 4.22 6.44 9.92
C ALA A 206 5.46 5.70 10.47
N PHE A 207 6.13 6.25 11.49
CA PHE A 207 7.28 5.60 12.11
C PHE A 207 6.91 4.38 12.95
N ALA A 208 5.78 4.41 13.65
CA ALA A 208 5.33 3.27 14.44
C ALA A 208 5.01 2.08 13.54
N VAL A 209 4.35 2.31 12.41
CA VAL A 209 4.03 1.25 11.44
C VAL A 209 5.30 0.77 10.73
N ALA A 210 5.99 1.68 10.03
CA ALA A 210 7.16 1.32 9.25
C ALA A 210 8.29 0.76 10.13
N GLY A 211 8.59 1.41 11.26
CA GLY A 211 9.66 0.98 12.16
C GLY A 211 9.39 -0.38 12.80
N PHE A 212 8.17 -0.60 13.28
CA PHE A 212 7.78 -1.89 13.86
C PHE A 212 7.86 -3.01 12.80
N ASP A 213 7.17 -2.84 11.66
CA ASP A 213 7.09 -3.90 10.64
C ASP A 213 8.47 -4.18 10.03
N LEU A 214 9.27 -3.14 9.72
CA LEU A 214 10.66 -3.29 9.25
C LEU A 214 11.53 -4.09 10.19
N THR A 215 11.46 -3.78 11.49
CA THR A 215 12.33 -4.40 12.47
C THR A 215 12.05 -5.89 12.53
N PHE A 216 10.78 -6.29 12.65
CA PHE A 216 10.42 -7.70 12.73
C PHE A 216 10.66 -8.46 11.41
N ILE A 217 10.40 -7.84 10.26
CA ILE A 217 10.72 -8.47 8.96
C ILE A 217 12.22 -8.67 8.82
N THR A 218 13.03 -7.64 9.12
CA THR A 218 14.49 -7.71 9.02
C THR A 218 15.06 -8.79 9.93
N LEU A 219 14.62 -8.83 11.20
CA LEU A 219 15.03 -9.86 12.16
C LEU A 219 14.64 -11.27 11.66
N SER A 220 13.43 -11.43 11.12
CA SER A 220 12.97 -12.70 10.56
C SER A 220 13.87 -13.17 9.42
N TYR A 221 14.21 -12.30 8.47
CA TYR A 221 15.07 -12.65 7.34
C TYR A 221 16.53 -12.89 7.74
N ILE A 222 17.07 -12.15 8.71
CA ILE A 222 18.40 -12.42 9.27
C ILE A 222 18.45 -13.86 9.80
N GLN A 223 17.45 -14.27 10.58
CA GLN A 223 17.39 -15.62 11.12
C GLN A 223 17.19 -16.68 10.02
N ILE A 224 16.33 -16.41 9.03
CA ILE A 224 16.17 -17.28 7.86
C ILE A 224 17.51 -17.50 7.17
N PHE A 225 18.26 -16.43 6.89
CA PHE A 225 19.55 -16.54 6.23
C PHE A 225 20.55 -17.32 7.07
N ILE A 226 20.62 -17.07 8.39
CA ILE A 226 21.48 -17.84 9.30
C ILE A 226 21.14 -19.34 9.21
N THR A 227 19.86 -19.70 9.28
CA THR A 227 19.42 -21.10 9.16
C THR A 227 19.78 -21.68 7.80
N VAL A 228 19.51 -20.96 6.70
CA VAL A 228 19.80 -21.42 5.34
C VAL A 228 21.30 -21.63 5.14
N PHE A 229 22.15 -20.71 5.60
CA PHE A 229 23.61 -20.86 5.47
C PHE A 229 24.17 -22.03 6.29
N ARG A 230 23.48 -22.45 7.36
CA ARG A 230 23.84 -23.63 8.17
C ARG A 230 23.42 -24.96 7.53
N LEU A 231 22.61 -24.95 6.46
CA LEU A 231 22.24 -26.18 5.78
C LEU A 231 23.45 -26.80 5.05
N PRO A 232 23.73 -28.10 5.25
CA PRO A 232 24.90 -28.75 4.66
C PRO A 232 24.78 -28.90 3.13
N GLN A 233 23.56 -29.03 2.59
CA GLN A 233 23.34 -29.30 1.16
C GLN A 233 23.14 -28.02 0.35
N LYS A 234 23.90 -27.87 -0.76
CA LYS A 234 23.80 -26.72 -1.68
C LYS A 234 22.43 -26.60 -2.35
N GLU A 235 21.80 -27.73 -2.68
CA GLU A 235 20.46 -27.76 -3.30
C GLU A 235 19.37 -27.27 -2.35
N ALA A 236 19.43 -27.68 -1.08
CA ALA A 236 18.50 -27.20 -0.05
C ALA A 236 18.62 -25.68 0.16
N ARG A 237 19.85 -25.14 0.11
CA ARG A 237 20.10 -23.68 0.14
C ARG A 237 19.46 -22.98 -1.06
N LEU A 238 19.74 -23.45 -2.28
CA LEU A 238 19.17 -22.86 -3.49
C LEU A 238 17.63 -22.90 -3.51
N LYS A 239 17.03 -23.97 -3.01
CA LYS A 239 15.57 -24.09 -2.87
C LYS A 239 15.01 -23.05 -1.90
N ALA A 240 15.62 -22.88 -0.72
CA ALA A 240 15.20 -21.89 0.26
C ALA A 240 15.34 -20.45 -0.27
N PHE A 241 16.45 -20.13 -0.94
CA PHE A 241 16.64 -18.84 -1.61
C PHE A 241 15.55 -18.57 -2.65
N ASN A 242 15.26 -19.55 -3.52
CA ASN A 242 14.22 -19.41 -4.54
C ASN A 242 12.83 -19.12 -3.97
N THR A 243 12.53 -19.62 -2.77
CA THR A 243 11.27 -19.31 -2.07
C THR A 243 11.26 -17.93 -1.39
N CYS A 244 12.41 -17.43 -0.95
CA CYS A 244 12.51 -16.15 -0.23
C CYS A 244 12.62 -14.94 -1.19
N ILE A 245 13.19 -15.12 -2.38
CA ILE A 245 13.45 -14.03 -3.33
C ILE A 245 12.18 -13.25 -3.66
N ALA A 246 11.05 -13.91 -3.91
CA ALA A 246 9.78 -13.26 -4.20
C ALA A 246 9.37 -12.27 -3.09
N HIS A 247 9.43 -12.73 -1.83
CA HIS A 247 9.08 -11.91 -0.68
C HIS A 247 10.11 -10.79 -0.43
N ILE A 248 11.40 -11.07 -0.61
CA ILE A 248 12.46 -10.06 -0.48
C ILE A 248 12.29 -8.97 -1.55
N CYS A 249 11.95 -9.33 -2.79
CA CYS A 249 11.67 -8.37 -3.85
C CYS A 249 10.47 -7.47 -3.49
N VAL A 250 9.35 -8.05 -3.06
CA VAL A 250 8.16 -7.30 -2.64
C VAL A 250 8.48 -6.38 -1.45
N PHE A 251 9.21 -6.89 -0.46
CA PHE A 251 9.67 -6.12 0.69
C PHE A 251 10.58 -4.96 0.29
N LEU A 252 11.65 -5.23 -0.45
CA LEU A 252 12.59 -4.19 -0.90
C LEU A 252 11.89 -3.12 -1.74
N GLN A 253 10.97 -3.53 -2.60
CA GLN A 253 10.19 -2.61 -3.41
C GLN A 253 9.36 -1.68 -2.53
N LEU A 254 8.52 -2.21 -1.64
CA LEU A 254 7.66 -1.40 -0.77
C LEU A 254 8.48 -0.41 0.07
N TYR A 255 9.57 -0.89 0.68
CA TYR A 255 10.37 -0.07 1.59
C TYR A 255 11.31 0.90 0.90
N PHE A 256 11.86 0.55 -0.26
CA PHE A 256 12.62 1.49 -1.08
C PHE A 256 11.75 2.66 -1.53
N LEU A 257 10.53 2.37 -1.99
CA LEU A 257 9.57 3.39 -2.42
C LEU A 257 9.07 4.24 -1.24
N ALA A 258 8.80 3.65 -0.06
CA ALA A 258 8.41 4.37 1.15
C ALA A 258 9.54 5.28 1.68
N PHE A 259 10.77 4.76 1.71
CA PHE A 259 11.96 5.53 2.12
C PHE A 259 12.18 6.73 1.20
N PHE A 260 12.08 6.53 -0.12
CA PHE A 260 12.27 7.61 -1.09
C PHE A 260 11.16 8.67 -1.00
N SER A 261 9.90 8.25 -0.81
CA SER A 261 8.78 9.18 -0.60
C SER A 261 8.98 10.07 0.64
N PHE A 262 9.40 9.48 1.76
CA PHE A 262 9.68 10.24 2.99
C PHE A 262 10.83 11.24 2.83
N PHE A 263 11.96 10.81 2.25
CA PHE A 263 13.13 11.68 2.08
C PHE A 263 12.89 12.82 1.10
N THR A 264 12.18 12.54 0.00
CA THR A 264 11.84 13.57 -0.97
C THR A 264 10.92 14.61 -0.32
N HIS A 265 9.88 14.22 0.44
CA HIS A 265 9.00 15.18 1.12
C HIS A 265 9.71 15.99 2.24
N ARG A 266 10.72 15.43 2.91
CA ARG A 266 11.40 16.06 4.06
C ARG A 266 12.64 16.87 3.69
N PHE A 267 13.40 16.46 2.69
CA PHE A 267 14.71 17.03 2.32
C PHE A 267 14.77 17.57 0.88
N GLY A 268 13.73 17.37 0.08
CA GLY A 268 13.66 17.81 -1.32
C GLY A 268 13.33 19.29 -1.50
N THR A 269 14.04 20.21 -0.84
CA THR A 269 13.83 21.67 -1.05
C THR A 269 14.08 22.13 -2.48
N HIS A 270 14.71 21.29 -3.31
CA HIS A 270 15.01 21.52 -4.73
C HIS A 270 14.35 20.49 -5.67
N VAL A 271 13.49 19.60 -5.16
CA VAL A 271 12.83 18.58 -5.97
C VAL A 271 11.48 19.13 -6.46
N PRO A 272 11.19 19.11 -7.77
CA PRO A 272 9.93 19.62 -8.28
C PRO A 272 8.71 18.89 -7.70
N PRO A 273 7.59 19.61 -7.41
CA PRO A 273 6.36 19.04 -6.85
C PRO A 273 5.82 17.82 -7.61
N TYR A 274 5.95 17.81 -8.95
CA TYR A 274 5.48 16.72 -9.78
C TYR A 274 6.22 15.40 -9.54
N ILE A 275 7.51 15.44 -9.16
CA ILE A 275 8.30 14.23 -8.88
C ILE A 275 7.75 13.56 -7.61
N HIS A 276 7.46 14.34 -6.56
CA HIS A 276 6.88 13.79 -5.33
C HIS A 276 5.54 13.10 -5.58
N ILE A 277 4.66 13.71 -6.39
CA ILE A 277 3.32 13.18 -6.65
C ILE A 277 3.40 11.93 -7.51
N LEU A 278 4.27 11.91 -8.53
CA LEU A 278 4.48 10.75 -9.38
C LEU A 278 5.08 9.60 -8.57
N PHE A 279 6.11 9.84 -7.76
CA PHE A 279 6.70 8.81 -6.90
C PHE A 279 5.72 8.30 -5.83
N SER A 280 4.92 9.18 -5.24
CA SER A 280 3.90 8.79 -4.28
C SER A 280 2.81 7.93 -4.96
N SER A 281 2.42 8.26 -6.19
CA SER A 281 1.48 7.45 -6.97
C SER A 281 2.09 6.09 -7.37
N LEU A 282 3.37 6.05 -7.75
CA LEU A 282 4.08 4.82 -8.08
C LEU A 282 4.29 3.93 -6.85
N TYR A 283 4.61 4.52 -5.70
CA TYR A 283 4.71 3.80 -4.42
C TYR A 283 3.44 3.01 -4.12
N LEU A 284 2.27 3.58 -4.40
CA LEU A 284 0.99 2.96 -4.10
C LEU A 284 0.49 1.99 -5.17
N LEU A 285 0.91 2.17 -6.43
CA LEU A 285 0.35 1.42 -7.57
C LEU A 285 1.29 0.35 -8.13
N VAL A 286 2.60 0.50 -7.96
CA VAL A 286 3.57 -0.48 -8.46
C VAL A 286 3.55 -1.78 -7.63
N PRO A 287 3.44 -1.78 -6.28
CA PRO A 287 3.31 -3.03 -5.52
C PRO A 287 2.08 -3.84 -5.89
N PRO A 288 0.84 -3.28 -5.92
CA PRO A 288 -0.35 -4.01 -6.38
C PRO A 288 -0.25 -4.62 -7.77
N PHE A 289 0.49 -3.95 -8.66
CA PHE A 289 0.75 -4.41 -10.02
C PHE A 289 1.80 -5.54 -10.07
N LEU A 290 2.89 -5.43 -9.32
CA LEU A 290 4.00 -6.39 -9.36
C LEU A 290 3.77 -7.63 -8.49
N ASN A 291 3.04 -7.52 -7.38
CA ASN A 291 2.72 -8.64 -6.48
C ASN A 291 2.21 -9.88 -7.23
N PRO A 292 1.12 -9.82 -8.03
CA PRO A 292 0.61 -10.99 -8.73
C PRO A 292 1.58 -11.53 -9.78
N LEU A 293 2.43 -10.70 -10.39
CA LEU A 293 3.45 -11.15 -11.34
C LEU A 293 4.57 -11.92 -10.63
N VAL A 294 5.05 -11.41 -9.50
CA VAL A 294 6.10 -12.03 -8.68
C VAL A 294 5.60 -13.36 -8.10
N TYR A 295 4.40 -13.39 -7.51
CA TYR A 295 3.84 -14.61 -6.91
C TYR A 295 3.31 -15.60 -7.96
N GLY A 296 2.72 -15.11 -9.06
CA GLY A 296 2.19 -15.94 -10.14
C GLY A 296 3.28 -16.60 -10.98
N ALA A 297 4.38 -15.90 -11.28
CA ALA A 297 5.50 -16.49 -12.03
C ALA A 297 6.25 -17.58 -11.25
N LYS A 298 6.27 -17.48 -9.91
CA LYS A 298 6.98 -18.42 -9.04
C LYS A 298 6.13 -19.60 -8.58
N THR A 299 4.81 -19.45 -8.48
CA THR A 299 3.95 -20.53 -7.99
C THR A 299 3.54 -21.47 -9.13
N LYS A 300 4.13 -22.66 -9.16
CA LYS A 300 3.86 -23.69 -10.18
C LYS A 300 2.36 -24.04 -10.30
N GLN A 301 1.65 -24.11 -9.18
CA GLN A 301 0.21 -24.43 -9.16
C GLN A 301 -0.64 -23.31 -9.78
N ILE A 302 -0.32 -22.04 -9.48
CA ILE A 302 -0.98 -20.88 -10.12
C ILE A 302 -0.70 -20.90 -11.62
N ARG A 303 0.54 -21.11 -12.04
CA ARG A 303 0.91 -21.19 -13.45
C ARG A 303 0.16 -22.29 -14.21
N ILE A 304 0.04 -23.49 -13.62
CA ILE A 304 -0.69 -24.61 -14.23
C ILE A 304 -2.17 -24.26 -14.38
N HIS A 305 -2.80 -23.66 -13.36
CA HIS A 305 -4.20 -23.24 -13.44
C HIS A 305 -4.43 -22.12 -14.47
N VAL A 306 -3.53 -21.14 -14.53
CA VAL A 306 -3.57 -20.07 -15.54
C VAL A 306 -3.49 -20.66 -16.95
N VAL A 307 -2.52 -21.54 -17.22
CA VAL A 307 -2.38 -22.21 -18.52
C VAL A 307 -3.63 -23.04 -18.85
N LYS A 308 -4.20 -23.77 -17.88
CA LYS A 308 -5.41 -24.57 -18.08
C LYS A 308 -6.63 -23.70 -18.44
N MET A 309 -6.74 -22.49 -17.90
CA MET A 309 -7.81 -21.55 -18.24
C MET A 309 -7.64 -20.89 -19.62
N PHE A 310 -6.40 -20.61 -20.04
CA PHE A 310 -6.14 -19.99 -21.35
C PHE A 310 -6.04 -21.00 -22.52
N CYS A 311 -5.82 -22.29 -22.22
CA CYS A 311 -5.76 -23.36 -23.21
C CYS A 311 -7.02 -24.24 -23.24
N SER A 312 -8.06 -23.90 -22.49
CA SER A 312 -9.39 -24.52 -22.55
C SER A 312 -10.37 -23.63 -23.32
#